data_AF-A0A8S3HHC9-F1
#
_entry.id   AF-A0A8S3HHC9-F1
#
_cell.length_a   1.000
_cell.length_b   1.000
_cell.length_c   1.000
_cell.angle_alpha   90.00
_cell.angle_beta   90.00
_cell.angle_gamma   90.00
#
_symmetry.space_group_name_H-M   'P 1'
#
loop_
_entity.id
_entity.type
_entity.pdbx_description
1 polymer ?
#
loop_
_entity_poly.entity_id
_entity_poly.type
_entity_poly.pdbx_seq_one_letter_code
_entity_poly.pdbx_strand_id
1 'polypeptide(L)'
;MAGKNWKQYFDFSAIEKNRTNGLCKLCHRNYKDKSGVFSNFLKHLKRQHPLEYNRVFNSEYEYFTEDRNGIEDAHEPIDLTNIKEKENRIILSITKNLIIRCNLPLNLVEKPAFRDFMKECSLKYRPVSAKRLKHDIIPSLKSIVLTRIHEKLDTTDHVTLTVDIWSDRRCRSFI
;
A
#
# COMPACT_ATOMS: atom_id res chain seq x y z
N MET A 1 8.32 -2.29 23.90
CA MET A 1 9.79 -2.34 23.72
C MET A 1 10.19 -3.59 22.90
N ALA A 2 9.74 -3.70 21.65
CA ALA A 2 9.99 -4.87 20.79
C ALA A 2 11.06 -4.58 19.70
N GLY A 3 12.16 -3.92 20.06
CA GLY A 3 13.06 -3.27 19.09
C GLY A 3 14.41 -3.95 18.80
N LYS A 4 14.67 -5.19 19.26
CA LYS A 4 16.05 -5.74 19.25
C LYS A 4 16.22 -7.20 18.80
N ASN A 5 15.19 -7.87 18.28
CA ASN A 5 15.30 -9.30 17.97
C ASN A 5 16.24 -9.60 16.77
N TRP A 6 16.39 -8.66 15.83
CA TRP A 6 17.24 -8.86 14.64
C TRP A 6 18.75 -8.97 14.95
N LYS A 7 19.20 -8.48 16.11
CA LYS A 7 20.62 -8.52 16.50
C LYS A 7 21.14 -9.93 16.72
N GLN A 8 20.26 -10.90 16.97
CA GLN A 8 20.64 -12.30 17.19
C GLN A 8 21.32 -12.94 15.96
N TYR A 9 21.06 -12.41 14.76
CA TYR A 9 21.61 -12.92 13.51
C TYR A 9 23.03 -12.44 13.19
N PHE A 10 23.64 -11.63 14.07
CA PHE A 10 24.99 -11.12 13.87
C PHE A 10 25.85 -11.30 15.11
N ASP A 11 27.11 -11.68 14.90
CA ASP A 11 28.15 -11.57 15.92
C ASP A 11 28.90 -10.26 15.71
N PHE A 12 28.74 -9.34 16.66
CA PHE A 12 29.36 -8.02 16.59
C PHE A 12 30.72 -8.01 17.27
N SER A 13 31.72 -7.45 16.59
CA SER A 13 33.02 -7.12 17.18
C SER A 13 33.35 -5.65 16.92
N ALA A 14 33.99 -5.01 17.90
CA ALA A 14 34.48 -3.65 17.72
C ALA A 14 35.73 -3.65 16.84
N ILE A 15 35.81 -2.72 15.88
CA ILE A 15 37.04 -2.41 15.15
C ILE A 15 37.54 -1.03 15.63
N GLU A 16 38.87 -0.87 15.70
CA GLU A 16 39.50 0.42 15.92
C GLU A 16 38.98 1.50 14.95
N LYS A 17 38.91 2.75 15.43
CA LYS A 17 38.31 3.91 14.75
C LYS A 17 36.79 3.92 14.69
N ASN A 18 36.13 3.55 15.79
CA ASN A 18 34.70 3.80 16.04
C ASN A 18 33.75 3.10 15.04
N ARG A 19 34.15 1.91 14.59
CA ARG A 19 33.37 1.06 13.67
C ARG A 19 33.01 -0.25 14.33
N THR A 20 31.85 -0.78 13.98
CA THR A 20 31.39 -2.10 14.41
C THR A 20 31.45 -3.04 13.21
N ASN A 21 32.14 -4.16 13.38
CA ASN A 21 32.03 -5.30 12.50
C ASN A 21 30.86 -6.17 12.97
N GLY A 22 30.11 -6.74 12.05
CA GLY A 22 29.11 -7.76 12.33
C GLY A 22 29.25 -8.88 11.33
N LEU A 23 29.54 -10.08 11.83
CA LEU A 23 29.53 -11.31 11.05
C LEU A 23 28.10 -11.85 11.03
N CYS A 24 27.50 -12.01 9.85
CA CYS A 24 26.19 -12.65 9.75
C CYS A 24 26.29 -14.15 10.08
N LYS A 25 25.44 -14.66 10.97
CA LYS A 25 25.41 -16.09 11.31
C LYS A 25 24.79 -16.99 10.24
N LEU A 26 24.04 -16.41 9.30
CA LEU A 26 23.29 -17.14 8.28
C LEU A 26 24.09 -17.33 6.99
N CYS A 27 24.90 -16.33 6.60
CA CYS A 27 25.72 -16.39 5.40
C CYS A 27 27.23 -16.22 5.65
N HIS A 28 27.63 -16.05 6.92
CA HIS A 28 29.03 -15.89 7.35
C HIS A 28 29.78 -14.75 6.64
N ARG A 29 29.06 -13.75 6.12
CA ARG A 29 29.65 -12.55 5.52
C ARG A 29 29.84 -11.47 6.57
N ASN A 30 30.97 -10.77 6.49
CA ASN A 30 31.32 -9.67 7.38
C ASN A 30 30.82 -8.33 6.85
N TYR A 31 30.19 -7.55 7.71
CA TYR A 31 29.69 -6.20 7.42
C TYR A 31 30.25 -5.20 8.42
N LYS A 32 30.54 -3.99 7.96
CA LYS A 32 31.09 -2.91 8.79
C LYS A 32 30.18 -1.69 8.72
N ASP A 33 29.91 -1.08 9.86
CA ASP A 33 29.19 0.19 9.94
C ASP A 33 29.77 1.06 11.07
N LYS A 34 29.35 2.32 11.16
CA LYS A 34 29.72 3.19 12.28
C LYS A 34 29.14 2.64 13.58
N SER A 35 29.88 2.75 14.68
CA SER A 35 29.41 2.29 15.99
C SER A 35 28.07 2.95 16.34
N GLY A 36 27.07 2.16 16.70
CA GLY A 36 25.70 2.62 16.99
C GLY A 36 24.78 2.80 15.77
N VAL A 37 25.31 2.71 14.55
CA VAL A 37 24.52 2.72 13.30
C VAL A 37 24.42 1.30 12.77
N PHE A 38 23.20 0.84 12.53
CA PHE A 38 22.95 -0.55 12.13
C PHE A 38 22.30 -0.72 10.75
N SER A 39 22.29 0.36 9.98
CA SER A 39 21.66 0.46 8.67
C SER A 39 22.16 -0.62 7.72
N ASN A 40 23.48 -0.89 7.71
CA ASN A 40 24.07 -1.87 6.81
C ASN A 40 23.71 -3.31 7.19
N PHE A 41 23.65 -3.63 8.48
CA PHE A 41 23.24 -4.95 8.96
C PHE A 41 21.76 -5.23 8.67
N LEU A 42 20.88 -4.23 8.89
CA LEU A 42 19.46 -4.34 8.56
C LEU A 42 19.21 -4.47 7.05
N LYS A 43 19.94 -3.69 6.23
CA LYS A 43 19.90 -3.82 4.76
C LYS A 43 20.37 -5.20 4.31
N HIS A 44 21.43 -5.72 4.92
CA HIS A 44 21.90 -7.07 4.64
C HIS A 44 20.82 -8.11 4.97
N LEU A 45 20.27 -8.08 6.19
CA LEU A 45 19.23 -9.01 6.61
C LEU A 45 18.02 -8.92 5.67
N LYS A 46 17.56 -7.72 5.32
CA LYS A 46 16.43 -7.52 4.40
C LYS A 46 16.68 -8.09 2.99
N ARG A 47 17.91 -8.02 2.48
CA ARG A 47 18.23 -8.39 1.08
C ARG A 47 18.64 -9.84 0.93
N GLN A 48 19.39 -10.38 1.89
CA GLN A 48 19.98 -11.73 1.79
C GLN A 48 19.22 -12.75 2.63
N HIS A 49 18.49 -12.28 3.65
CA HIS A 49 17.73 -13.11 4.59
C HIS A 49 16.31 -12.55 4.78
N PRO A 50 15.54 -12.38 3.69
CA PRO A 50 14.24 -11.72 3.73
C PRO A 50 13.23 -12.47 4.60
N LEU A 51 13.34 -13.79 4.71
CA LEU A 51 12.48 -14.61 5.56
C LEU A 51 12.70 -14.28 7.04
N GLU A 52 13.95 -14.19 7.47
CA GLU A 52 14.35 -13.88 8.84
C GLU A 52 14.10 -12.41 9.18
N TYR A 53 14.32 -11.49 8.23
CA TYR A 53 13.91 -10.10 8.34
C TYR A 53 12.39 -10.00 8.55
N ASN A 54 11.58 -10.66 7.71
CA ASN A 54 10.14 -10.63 7.85
C ASN A 54 9.69 -11.31 9.15
N ARG A 55 10.27 -12.43 9.58
CA ARG A 55 9.93 -13.04 10.89
C ARG A 55 10.12 -12.08 12.07
N VAL A 56 11.13 -11.21 12.01
CA VAL A 56 11.38 -10.22 13.07
C VAL A 56 10.52 -8.97 12.93
N PHE A 57 10.16 -8.56 11.70
CA PHE A 57 9.51 -7.28 11.43
C PHE A 57 8.04 -7.36 10.99
N ASN A 58 7.53 -8.54 10.61
CA ASN A 58 6.13 -8.80 10.22
C ASN A 58 5.32 -9.57 11.28
N SER A 59 5.88 -9.93 12.44
CA SER A 59 5.08 -10.54 13.52
C SER A 59 3.98 -9.63 14.08
N GLU A 60 3.93 -8.36 13.64
CA GLU A 60 2.86 -7.40 13.98
C GLU A 60 1.81 -7.23 12.85
N TYR A 61 1.90 -7.97 11.73
CA TYR A 61 1.07 -7.74 10.54
C TYR A 61 0.65 -9.04 9.80
N GLU A 62 0.27 -10.10 10.53
CA GLU A 62 -0.29 -11.34 9.97
C GLU A 62 -1.83 -11.40 10.05
N TYR A 63 -2.55 -10.47 9.40
CA TYR A 63 -3.99 -10.73 9.15
C TYR A 63 -4.50 -10.55 7.72
N PHE A 64 -3.77 -9.92 6.80
CA PHE A 64 -4.22 -9.90 5.40
C PHE A 64 -3.04 -9.73 4.46
N THR A 65 -2.60 -10.83 3.85
CA THR A 65 -2.62 -11.02 2.39
C THR A 65 -1.89 -12.32 2.04
N GLU A 66 -2.65 -13.30 1.59
CA GLU A 66 -2.13 -14.44 0.83
C GLU A 66 -1.64 -13.99 -0.54
N ASP A 67 -0.52 -14.61 -0.93
CA ASP A 67 -0.14 -15.05 -2.27
C ASP A 67 0.08 -13.99 -3.38
N ARG A 68 1.36 -13.67 -3.64
CA ARG A 68 2.08 -14.13 -4.85
C ARG A 68 3.52 -13.60 -4.91
N ASN A 69 4.45 -14.55 -4.74
CA ASN A 69 5.66 -14.86 -5.50
C ASN A 69 6.29 -13.82 -6.44
N GLY A 70 7.62 -13.63 -6.23
CA GLY A 70 8.74 -13.68 -7.20
C GLY A 70 8.68 -12.84 -8.48
N ILE A 71 9.73 -12.21 -8.99
CA ILE A 71 11.20 -12.36 -8.88
C ILE A 71 11.77 -11.08 -9.57
N GLU A 72 12.87 -10.56 -9.01
CA GLU A 72 14.03 -9.84 -9.63
C GLU A 72 13.75 -8.74 -10.70
N ASP A 73 14.26 -7.51 -10.61
CA ASP A 73 15.68 -7.19 -10.44
C ASP A 73 15.97 -5.70 -10.12
N ALA A 74 17.18 -5.46 -9.59
CA ALA A 74 17.82 -4.16 -9.30
C ALA A 74 18.40 -3.51 -10.59
N HIS A 75 18.64 -2.20 -10.76
CA HIS A 75 19.35 -1.23 -9.92
C HIS A 75 19.00 0.25 -10.24
N GLU A 76 18.92 1.08 -9.19
CA GLU A 76 19.19 2.53 -9.03
C GLU A 76 18.84 3.51 -10.16
N PRO A 77 17.82 4.36 -9.98
CA PRO A 77 17.97 5.73 -9.41
C PRO A 77 16.90 5.98 -8.33
N ILE A 78 16.81 7.16 -7.70
CA ILE A 78 15.74 7.46 -6.71
C ILE A 78 14.39 7.08 -7.33
N ASP A 79 13.76 6.05 -6.78
CA ASP A 79 12.70 5.34 -7.46
C ASP A 79 11.39 6.16 -7.44
N LEU A 80 11.27 7.04 -8.46
CA LEU A 80 10.08 7.84 -8.76
C LEU A 80 8.86 6.94 -9.03
N THR A 81 9.06 5.65 -9.34
CA THR A 81 7.96 4.69 -9.53
C THR A 81 7.31 4.35 -8.19
N ASN A 82 8.09 4.11 -7.13
CA ASN A 82 7.60 3.89 -5.77
C ASN A 82 6.82 5.09 -5.19
N ILE A 83 7.18 6.32 -5.60
CA ILE A 83 6.47 7.55 -5.21
C ILE A 83 5.14 7.66 -5.96
N LYS A 84 5.11 7.45 -7.29
CA LYS A 84 3.86 7.40 -8.07
C LYS A 84 2.93 6.30 -7.58
N GLU A 85 3.47 5.13 -7.22
CA GLU A 85 2.71 4.02 -6.65
C GLU A 85 2.07 4.39 -5.31
N LYS A 86 2.79 5.07 -4.41
CA LYS A 86 2.24 5.57 -3.14
C LYS A 86 1.19 6.67 -3.34
N GLU A 87 1.45 7.63 -4.23
CA GLU A 87 0.46 8.66 -4.60
C GLU A 87 -0.82 8.03 -5.18
N ASN A 88 -0.66 7.06 -6.07
CA ASN A 88 -1.76 6.28 -6.63
C ASN A 88 -2.52 5.50 -5.55
N ARG A 89 -1.82 4.93 -4.56
CA ARG A 89 -2.46 4.24 -3.42
C ARG A 89 -3.31 5.19 -2.56
N ILE A 90 -2.85 6.41 -2.29
CA ILE A 90 -3.62 7.42 -1.54
C ILE A 90 -4.89 7.78 -2.32
N ILE A 91 -4.77 8.10 -3.61
CA ILE A 91 -5.91 8.46 -4.46
C ILE A 91 -6.92 7.32 -4.56
N LEU A 92 -6.44 6.08 -4.74
CA LEU A 92 -7.30 4.89 -4.76
C LEU A 92 -7.98 4.67 -3.42
N SER A 93 -7.29 4.89 -2.29
CA SER A 93 -7.87 4.77 -0.96
C SER A 93 -8.96 5.83 -0.71
N ILE A 94 -8.71 7.09 -1.07
CA ILE A 94 -9.71 8.16 -0.98
C ILE A 94 -10.95 7.81 -1.82
N THR A 95 -10.74 7.35 -3.05
CA THR A 95 -11.84 7.00 -3.96
C THR A 95 -12.64 5.82 -3.42
N LYS A 96 -11.97 4.74 -3.00
CA LYS A 96 -12.63 3.53 -2.52
C LYS A 96 -13.30 3.73 -1.17
N ASN A 97 -12.59 4.27 -0.18
CA ASN A 97 -13.05 4.31 1.20
C ASN A 97 -13.86 5.56 1.53
N LEU A 98 -13.46 6.73 1.03
CA LEU A 98 -14.16 7.98 1.34
C LEU A 98 -15.31 8.22 0.36
N ILE A 99 -15.04 8.23 -0.94
CA ILE A 99 -16.07 8.57 -1.93
C ILE A 99 -17.10 7.44 -2.05
N ILE A 100 -16.66 6.21 -2.33
CA ILE A 100 -17.59 5.11 -2.61
C ILE A 100 -18.19 4.57 -1.30
N ARG A 101 -17.37 4.10 -0.35
CA ARG A 101 -17.91 3.45 0.87
C ARG A 101 -18.65 4.41 1.80
N CYS A 102 -18.21 5.66 1.93
CA CYS A 102 -18.94 6.66 2.74
C CYS A 102 -19.94 7.49 1.93
N ASN A 103 -20.14 7.19 0.64
CA ASN A 103 -21.06 7.89 -0.26
C ASN A 103 -20.87 9.43 -0.26
N LEU A 104 -19.61 9.87 -0.26
CA LEU A 104 -19.28 11.30 -0.22
C LEU A 104 -19.27 11.91 -1.64
N PRO A 105 -19.60 13.21 -1.77
CA PRO A 105 -19.62 13.86 -3.07
C PRO A 105 -18.22 13.94 -3.69
N LEU A 106 -18.12 13.72 -5.01
CA LEU A 106 -16.84 13.75 -5.75
C LEU A 106 -16.07 15.07 -5.57
N ASN A 107 -16.79 16.18 -5.43
CA ASN A 107 -16.20 17.51 -5.27
C ASN A 107 -15.46 17.68 -3.93
N LEU A 108 -15.54 16.72 -3.00
CA LEU A 108 -14.82 16.75 -1.73
C LEU A 108 -13.31 16.94 -1.94
N VAL A 109 -12.72 16.26 -2.92
CA VAL A 109 -11.26 16.31 -3.19
C VAL A 109 -10.77 17.68 -3.68
N GLU A 110 -11.70 18.54 -4.08
CA GLU A 110 -11.42 19.90 -4.55
C GLU A 110 -11.69 20.96 -3.48
N LYS A 111 -12.31 20.59 -2.35
CA LYS A 111 -12.58 21.54 -1.27
C LYS A 111 -11.28 22.02 -0.62
N PRO A 112 -11.13 23.33 -0.34
CA PRO A 112 -9.90 23.88 0.25
C PRO A 112 -9.52 23.19 1.57
N ALA A 113 -10.47 23.08 2.51
CA ALA A 113 -10.25 22.43 3.81
C ALA A 113 -9.77 20.98 3.68
N PHE A 114 -10.31 20.23 2.72
CA PHE A 114 -9.86 18.86 2.47
C PHE A 114 -8.42 18.82 1.93
N ARG A 115 -8.07 19.75 1.04
CA ARG A 115 -6.70 19.85 0.50
C ARG A 115 -5.70 20.22 1.56
N ASP A 116 -6.05 21.12 2.48
CA ASP A 116 -5.17 21.52 3.57
C ASP A 116 -4.97 20.37 4.56
N PHE A 117 -6.04 19.66 4.94
CA PHE A 117 -5.96 18.42 5.70
C PHE A 117 -5.04 17.38 5.04
N MET A 118 -5.14 17.20 3.71
CA MET A 118 -4.30 16.24 3.00
C MET A 118 -2.82 16.64 2.94
N LYS A 119 -2.50 17.93 2.95
CA LYS A 119 -1.10 18.41 3.03
C LYS A 119 -0.48 18.08 4.38
N GLU A 120 -1.26 18.14 5.47
CA GLU A 120 -0.81 17.75 6.81
C GLU A 120 -0.55 16.24 6.89
N CYS A 121 -1.44 15.44 6.29
CA CYS A 121 -1.29 13.98 6.25
C CYS A 121 -0.13 13.52 5.36
N SER A 122 0.12 14.23 4.25
CA SER A 122 1.18 13.90 3.30
C SER A 122 1.67 15.14 2.57
N LEU A 123 2.87 15.60 2.94
CA LEU A 123 3.56 16.75 2.32
C LEU A 123 3.69 16.68 0.80
N LYS A 124 3.74 15.48 0.22
CA LYS A 124 3.87 15.26 -1.23
C LYS A 124 2.53 15.02 -1.94
N TYR A 125 1.41 15.12 -1.25
CA TYR A 125 0.10 14.87 -1.84
C TYR A 125 -0.18 15.85 -2.98
N ARG A 126 -0.51 15.30 -4.15
CA ARG A 126 -0.96 16.06 -5.31
C ARG A 126 -2.49 15.98 -5.39
N PRO A 127 -3.20 17.11 -5.33
CA PRO A 127 -4.65 17.11 -5.42
C PRO A 127 -5.14 16.46 -6.72
N VAL A 128 -6.09 15.54 -6.60
CA VAL A 128 -6.84 14.98 -7.73
C VAL A 128 -8.07 15.84 -8.02
N SER A 129 -8.52 15.86 -9.28
CA SER A 129 -9.77 16.52 -9.66
C SER A 129 -10.94 15.55 -9.60
N ALA A 130 -12.13 16.07 -9.29
CA ALA A 130 -13.38 15.33 -9.33
C ALA A 130 -13.64 14.76 -10.74
N LYS A 131 -13.22 15.50 -11.79
CA LYS A 131 -13.29 15.04 -13.19
C LYS A 131 -12.48 13.76 -13.41
N ARG A 132 -11.24 13.71 -12.94
CA ARG A 132 -10.38 12.52 -13.06
C ARG A 132 -10.95 11.32 -12.28
N LEU A 133 -11.50 11.57 -11.09
CA LEU A 133 -12.20 10.52 -10.35
C LEU A 133 -13.38 9.96 -11.16
N LYS A 134 -14.21 10.85 -11.72
CA LYS A 134 -15.41 10.49 -12.47
C LYS A 134 -15.12 9.72 -13.77
N HIS A 135 -14.12 10.17 -14.54
CA HIS A 135 -13.90 9.68 -15.90
C HIS A 135 -12.88 8.54 -15.99
N ASP A 136 -11.92 8.46 -15.06
CA ASP A 136 -10.81 7.50 -15.19
C ASP A 136 -10.83 6.45 -14.06
N ILE A 137 -10.90 6.92 -12.82
CA ILE A 137 -10.67 6.04 -11.65
C ILE A 137 -11.94 5.25 -11.29
N ILE A 138 -13.10 5.90 -11.22
CA ILE A 138 -14.34 5.20 -10.88
C ILE A 138 -14.74 4.19 -11.97
N PRO A 139 -14.65 4.50 -13.28
CA PRO A 139 -14.95 3.52 -14.32
C PRO A 139 -14.02 2.31 -14.30
N SER A 140 -12.73 2.49 -14.00
CA SER A 140 -11.79 1.35 -13.87
C SER A 140 -12.08 0.48 -12.64
N LEU A 141 -12.54 1.07 -11.53
CA LEU A 141 -13.02 0.29 -10.39
C LEU A 141 -14.34 -0.43 -10.70
N LYS A 142 -15.25 0.23 -11.43
CA LYS A 142 -16.53 -0.33 -11.86
C LYS A 142 -16.32 -1.56 -12.75
N SER A 143 -15.39 -1.52 -13.71
CA SER A 143 -15.14 -2.66 -14.60
C SER A 143 -14.70 -3.90 -13.82
N ILE A 144 -13.80 -3.75 -12.85
CA ILE A 144 -13.34 -4.84 -11.98
C ILE A 144 -14.52 -5.47 -11.21
N VAL A 145 -15.40 -4.63 -10.65
CA VAL A 145 -16.58 -5.11 -9.91
C VAL A 145 -17.58 -5.78 -10.85
N LEU A 146 -17.79 -5.23 -12.04
CA LEU A 146 -18.67 -5.82 -13.06
C LEU A 146 -18.19 -7.20 -13.48
N THR A 147 -16.89 -7.37 -13.76
CA THR A 147 -16.33 -8.69 -14.11
C THR A 147 -16.66 -9.73 -13.04
N ARG A 148 -16.48 -9.39 -11.76
CA ARG A 148 -16.81 -10.29 -10.64
C ARG A 148 -18.30 -10.57 -10.50
N ILE A 149 -19.15 -9.59 -10.81
CA ILE A 149 -20.61 -9.78 -10.81
C ILE A 149 -21.00 -10.72 -11.95
N HIS A 150 -20.45 -10.54 -13.15
CA HIS A 150 -20.67 -11.42 -14.29
C HIS A 150 -20.25 -12.85 -13.99
N GLU A 151 -19.03 -13.05 -13.48
CA GLU A 151 -18.55 -14.38 -13.07
C GLU A 151 -19.52 -15.08 -12.09
N LYS A 152 -20.07 -14.32 -11.13
CA LYS A 152 -21.05 -14.88 -10.19
C LYS A 152 -22.38 -15.19 -10.86
N LEU A 153 -22.89 -14.29 -11.70
CA LEU A 153 -24.16 -14.47 -12.41
C LEU A 153 -24.10 -15.66 -13.37
N ASP A 154 -22.99 -15.88 -14.06
CA ASP A 154 -22.81 -16.99 -15.00
C ASP A 154 -22.88 -18.36 -14.29
N THR A 155 -22.51 -18.41 -13.01
CA THR A 155 -22.53 -19.63 -12.19
C THR A 155 -23.84 -19.85 -11.42
N THR A 156 -24.80 -18.91 -11.50
CA THR A 156 -25.99 -18.92 -10.65
C THR A 156 -27.23 -19.40 -11.42
N ASP A 157 -27.90 -20.45 -10.93
CA ASP A 157 -29.09 -21.03 -11.59
C ASP A 157 -30.37 -20.17 -11.45
N HIS A 158 -30.48 -19.41 -10.36
CA HIS A 158 -31.68 -18.64 -10.02
C HIS A 158 -31.32 -17.24 -9.54
N VAL A 159 -31.98 -16.22 -10.10
CA VAL A 159 -31.82 -14.83 -9.69
C VAL A 159 -33.18 -14.24 -9.35
N THR A 160 -33.27 -13.61 -8.18
CA THR A 160 -34.44 -12.81 -7.78
C THR A 160 -34.13 -11.34 -7.99
N LEU A 161 -34.99 -10.63 -8.71
CA LEU A 161 -34.85 -9.20 -8.99
C LEU A 161 -35.96 -8.42 -8.30
N THR A 162 -35.58 -7.41 -7.54
CA THR A 162 -36.51 -6.40 -7.03
C THR A 162 -36.34 -5.15 -7.86
N VAL A 163 -37.43 -4.64 -8.44
CA VAL A 163 -37.43 -3.40 -9.22
C VAL A 163 -38.19 -2.34 -8.44
N ASP A 164 -37.54 -1.22 -8.14
CA ASP A 164 -38.14 -0.07 -7.49
C ASP A 164 -38.43 1.00 -8.56
N ILE A 165 -39.70 1.34 -8.74
CA ILE A 165 -40.16 2.24 -9.80
C ILE A 165 -40.91 3.39 -9.14
N TRP A 166 -40.44 4.61 -9.36
CA TRP A 166 -41.07 5.81 -8.82
C TRP A 166 -40.90 7.00 -9.79
N SER A 167 -41.72 8.03 -9.60
CA SER A 167 -41.63 9.28 -10.36
C SER A 167 -41.42 10.46 -9.41
N ASP A 168 -40.59 11.42 -9.79
CA ASP A 168 -40.46 12.66 -9.01
C ASP A 168 -41.65 13.62 -9.24
N ARG A 169 -41.68 14.71 -8.47
CA ARG A 169 -42.71 15.75 -8.60
C ARG A 169 -42.66 16.52 -9.94
N ARG A 170 -41.64 16.28 -10.76
CA ARG A 170 -41.50 16.83 -12.11
C ARG A 170 -41.91 15.80 -13.17
N CYS A 171 -42.59 14.73 -12.76
CA CYS A 171 -43.02 13.60 -13.59
C CYS A 171 -41.86 12.91 -14.32
N ARG A 172 -40.65 12.93 -13.75
CA ARG A 172 -39.52 12.14 -14.26
C ARG A 172 -39.59 10.76 -13.63
N SER A 173 -39.60 9.71 -14.45
CA SER A 173 -39.58 8.33 -14.00
C SER A 173 -38.16 7.87 -13.68
N PHE A 174 -38.06 7.01 -12.67
CA PHE A 174 -36.85 6.34 -12.23
C PHE A 174 -37.14 4.84 -12.14
N ILE A 175 -36.22 4.05 -12.70
CA ILE A 175 -36.13 2.59 -12.68
C ILE A 175 -34.72 2.24 -12.19
#